data_AF-A0A7C7YZ63-F1
#
_entry.id   AF-A0A7C7YZ63-F1
#
_cell.length_a   1.000
_cell.length_b   1.000
_cell.length_c   1.000
_cell.angle_alpha   90.00
_cell.angle_beta   90.00
_cell.angle_gamma   90.00
#
_symmetry.space_group_name_H-M   'P 1'
#
loop_
_entity.id
_entity.type
_entity.pdbx_description
1 polymer ?
#
loop_
_entity_poly.entity_id
_entity_poly.type
_entity_poly.pdbx_seq_one_letter_code
_entity_poly.pdbx_strand_id
1 'polypeptide(L)'
;MQTPRSVSRSQLARQKQRNKEIDTITLDLIENALKSTLQEMDAVLLRSAISPAIREQYDESSMIADHKGHMVAGHFGSYIAEMLRDNTFDFSPGDVILQSDPYKSGGAVSHINDWMVLIPIFYDQSLVGYSSMFGHMVDVGGPVAGSASVSANSIFGEGVKIPPIKIYDKGNINQAALDLVLNNTRTPQMNYRDLMAIVAGSRLGEAQVLELCDRFGRQTYTHACGQLLSRTRQTMKQLIINTLPTEPLSFEDFVDDDGCGNGPFKMRLTVWREEDNAYFDWTGTSNQAPGAINFYLHKGMFKMFVGACLIVNFEPQMLLNEGFYDLIHVTLPKGSLVQP
;
A
#
# COMPACT_ATOMS: atom_id res chain seq x y z
N MET A 1 -45.82 -43.72 10.81
CA MET A 1 -45.16 -42.43 11.15
C MET A 1 -43.71 -42.72 11.54
N GLN A 2 -42.76 -42.52 10.64
CA GLN A 2 -41.33 -42.58 10.97
C GLN A 2 -40.89 -41.18 11.43
N THR A 3 -40.37 -41.11 12.66
CA THR A 3 -39.77 -39.90 13.24
C THR A 3 -38.53 -39.47 12.43
N PRO A 4 -38.38 -38.18 12.08
CA PRO A 4 -37.19 -37.72 11.37
C PRO A 4 -35.95 -37.86 12.26
N ARG A 5 -34.88 -38.45 11.71
CA ARG A 5 -33.58 -38.60 12.38
C ARG A 5 -33.02 -37.21 12.73
N SER A 6 -32.73 -36.99 14.01
CA SER A 6 -32.06 -35.79 14.49
C SER A 6 -30.65 -35.70 13.90
N VAL A 7 -30.36 -34.65 13.15
CA VAL A 7 -29.01 -34.34 12.64
C VAL A 7 -28.09 -34.05 13.83
N SER A 8 -26.92 -34.69 13.89
CA SER A 8 -26.01 -34.52 15.02
C SER A 8 -25.42 -33.09 15.06
N ARG A 9 -25.09 -32.59 16.25
CA ARG A 9 -24.43 -31.27 16.41
C ARG A 9 -23.11 -31.17 15.62
N SER A 10 -22.40 -32.28 15.40
CA SER A 10 -21.17 -32.32 14.60
C SER A 10 -21.41 -32.25 13.09
N GLN A 11 -22.52 -32.80 12.60
CA GLN A 11 -22.95 -32.63 11.21
C GLN A 11 -23.45 -31.21 10.94
N LEU A 12 -24.21 -30.63 11.88
CA LEU A 12 -24.61 -29.22 11.81
C LEU A 12 -23.40 -28.27 11.89
N ALA A 13 -22.37 -28.60 12.68
CA ALA A 13 -21.12 -27.84 12.73
C ALA A 13 -20.34 -27.95 11.42
N ARG A 14 -20.16 -29.15 10.86
CA ARG A 14 -19.54 -29.35 9.54
C ARG A 14 -20.31 -28.68 8.41
N GLN A 15 -21.64 -28.65 8.47
CA GLN A 15 -22.49 -27.98 7.48
C GLN A 15 -22.46 -26.45 7.64
N LYS A 16 -22.38 -25.93 8.88
CA LYS A 16 -22.08 -24.50 9.16
C LYS A 16 -20.68 -24.10 8.71
N GLN A 17 -19.73 -25.02 8.73
CA GLN A 17 -18.33 -24.78 8.34
C GLN A 17 -18.18 -24.86 6.82
N ARG A 18 -18.93 -25.75 6.15
CA ARG A 18 -19.09 -25.75 4.68
C ARG A 18 -19.84 -24.53 4.15
N ASN A 19 -20.79 -23.98 4.91
CA ASN A 19 -21.45 -22.70 4.62
C ASN A 19 -20.56 -21.48 4.93
N LYS A 20 -19.34 -21.66 5.43
CA LYS A 20 -18.37 -20.58 5.65
C LYS A 20 -17.34 -20.46 4.56
N GLU A 21 -17.02 -21.52 3.82
CA GLU A 21 -16.11 -21.43 2.68
C GLU A 21 -16.90 -20.97 1.47
N ILE A 22 -16.53 -19.80 0.93
CA ILE A 22 -17.03 -19.33 -0.36
C ILE A 22 -16.63 -20.36 -1.40
N ASP A 23 -17.53 -20.67 -2.33
CA ASP A 23 -17.21 -21.58 -3.42
C ASP A 23 -16.10 -20.98 -4.30
N THR A 24 -15.27 -21.85 -4.88
CA THR A 24 -14.08 -21.42 -5.62
C THR A 24 -14.42 -20.51 -6.79
N ILE A 25 -15.59 -20.68 -7.43
CA ILE A 25 -16.00 -19.85 -8.56
C ILE A 25 -16.26 -18.42 -8.08
N THR A 26 -17.00 -18.25 -6.99
CA THR A 26 -17.25 -16.92 -6.41
C THR A 26 -15.96 -16.25 -5.95
N LEU A 27 -15.04 -17.00 -5.33
CA LEU A 27 -13.74 -16.46 -4.90
C LEU A 27 -12.92 -15.96 -6.10
N ASP A 28 -12.82 -16.76 -7.17
CA ASP A 28 -12.08 -16.39 -8.37
C ASP A 28 -12.74 -15.23 -9.12
N LEU A 29 -14.07 -15.14 -9.13
CA LEU A 29 -14.79 -13.99 -9.68
C LEU A 29 -14.47 -12.69 -8.92
N ILE A 30 -14.43 -12.74 -7.58
CA ILE A 30 -14.09 -11.57 -6.76
C ILE A 30 -12.62 -11.18 -6.95
N GLU A 31 -11.69 -12.14 -6.98
CA GLU A 31 -10.27 -11.86 -7.23
C GLU A 31 -10.05 -11.19 -8.60
N ASN A 32 -10.64 -11.76 -9.67
CA ASN A 32 -10.49 -11.21 -11.01
C ASN A 32 -11.15 -9.84 -11.14
N ALA A 33 -12.27 -9.60 -10.45
CA ALA A 33 -12.87 -8.28 -10.38
C ALA A 33 -11.95 -7.27 -9.68
N LEU A 34 -11.39 -7.61 -8.50
CA LEU A 34 -10.42 -6.75 -7.81
C LEU A 34 -9.17 -6.48 -8.64
N LYS A 35 -8.71 -7.47 -9.41
CA LYS A 35 -7.58 -7.31 -10.35
C LYS A 35 -7.93 -6.36 -11.49
N SER A 36 -9.13 -6.48 -12.07
CA SER A 36 -9.65 -5.53 -13.08
C SER A 36 -9.77 -4.13 -12.50
N THR A 37 -10.20 -4.03 -11.23
CA THR A 37 -10.34 -2.75 -10.53
C THR A 37 -9.04 -1.98 -10.51
N LEU A 38 -7.91 -2.60 -10.17
CA LEU A 38 -6.61 -1.91 -10.20
C LEU A 38 -6.30 -1.37 -11.60
N GLN A 39 -6.47 -2.19 -12.64
CA GLN A 39 -6.20 -1.77 -14.02
C GLN A 39 -7.06 -0.60 -14.47
N GLU A 40 -8.32 -0.57 -14.05
CA GLU A 40 -9.23 0.52 -14.39
C GLU A 40 -8.95 1.78 -13.56
N MET A 41 -8.57 1.64 -12.29
CA MET A 41 -8.10 2.74 -11.43
C MET A 41 -6.88 3.43 -12.06
N ASP A 42 -5.87 2.64 -12.44
CA ASP A 42 -4.64 3.11 -13.10
C ASP A 42 -5.00 3.81 -14.43
N ALA A 43 -5.87 3.19 -15.25
CA ALA A 43 -6.30 3.77 -16.52
C ALA A 43 -7.02 5.11 -16.36
N VAL A 44 -7.84 5.28 -15.31
CA VAL A 44 -8.49 6.56 -15.00
C VAL A 44 -7.44 7.62 -14.63
N LEU A 45 -6.50 7.27 -13.77
CA LEU A 45 -5.45 8.20 -13.33
C LEU A 45 -4.57 8.63 -14.51
N LEU A 46 -4.02 7.68 -15.26
CA LEU A 46 -3.09 7.94 -16.36
C LEU A 46 -3.71 8.76 -17.50
N ARG A 47 -5.02 8.58 -17.76
CA ARG A 47 -5.74 9.37 -18.78
C ARG A 47 -6.15 10.76 -18.31
N SER A 48 -6.25 10.98 -17.00
CA SER A 48 -6.76 12.23 -16.42
C SER A 48 -5.65 13.13 -15.88
N ALA A 49 -4.53 12.54 -15.45
CA ALA A 49 -3.35 13.26 -15.02
C ALA A 49 -2.74 14.06 -16.16
N ILE A 50 -2.11 15.18 -15.80
CA ILE A 50 -1.50 16.10 -16.76
C ILE A 50 0.01 16.22 -16.58
N SER A 51 0.58 15.86 -15.42
CA SER A 51 2.03 15.86 -15.26
C SER A 51 2.69 14.72 -16.03
N PRO A 52 3.91 14.94 -16.55
CA PRO A 52 4.68 13.87 -17.19
C PRO A 52 5.09 12.77 -16.21
N ALA A 53 5.24 13.06 -14.91
CA ALA A 53 5.59 12.05 -13.90
C ALA A 53 4.53 10.93 -13.84
N ILE A 54 3.26 11.29 -13.73
CA ILE A 54 2.19 10.29 -13.72
C ILE A 54 1.92 9.78 -15.14
N ARG A 55 1.70 10.68 -16.10
CA ARG A 55 1.18 10.31 -17.42
C ARG A 55 2.17 9.54 -18.29
N GLU A 56 3.46 9.88 -18.22
CA GLU A 56 4.48 9.33 -19.12
C GLU A 56 5.45 8.39 -18.40
N GLN A 57 5.77 8.65 -17.11
CA GLN A 57 6.65 7.78 -16.32
C GLN A 57 5.89 6.70 -15.55
N TYR A 58 4.57 6.82 -15.42
CA TYR A 58 3.72 5.88 -14.66
C TYR A 58 4.13 5.81 -13.18
N ASP A 59 4.56 6.95 -12.61
CA ASP A 59 4.90 7.04 -11.19
C ASP A 59 3.64 7.23 -10.33
N GLU A 60 2.91 6.13 -10.22
CA GLU A 60 1.65 6.00 -9.50
C GLU A 60 1.46 4.58 -8.96
N SER A 61 0.53 4.41 -8.02
CA SER A 61 0.07 3.07 -7.68
C SER A 61 -1.32 3.05 -7.09
N SER A 62 -2.10 2.03 -7.46
CA SER A 62 -3.40 1.69 -6.87
C SER A 62 -3.35 0.61 -5.80
N MET A 63 -4.31 0.70 -4.88
CA MET A 63 -4.56 -0.28 -3.83
C MET A 63 -6.03 -0.36 -3.45
N ILE A 64 -6.52 -1.58 -3.23
CA ILE A 64 -7.75 -1.90 -2.50
C ILE A 64 -7.38 -2.66 -1.22
N ALA A 65 -7.93 -2.24 -0.10
CA ALA A 65 -7.75 -2.88 1.20
C ALA A 65 -9.08 -3.32 1.83
N ASP A 66 -9.04 -4.35 2.68
CA ASP A 66 -10.20 -4.81 3.45
C ASP A 66 -10.56 -3.83 4.58
N HIS A 67 -11.69 -4.08 5.26
CA HIS A 67 -12.14 -3.26 6.40
C HIS A 67 -11.14 -3.14 7.57
N LYS A 68 -10.13 -4.01 7.65
CA LYS A 68 -9.05 -3.93 8.66
C LYS A 68 -7.85 -3.13 8.16
N GLY A 69 -7.89 -2.68 6.91
CA GLY A 69 -6.80 -1.97 6.26
C GLY A 69 -5.76 -2.91 5.67
N HIS A 70 -6.05 -4.20 5.48
CA HIS A 70 -5.10 -5.09 4.80
C HIS A 70 -5.27 -5.00 3.29
N MET A 71 -4.18 -4.76 2.55
CA MET A 71 -4.19 -4.77 1.08
C MET A 71 -4.63 -6.13 0.53
N VAL A 72 -5.76 -6.15 -0.16
CA VAL A 72 -6.28 -7.34 -0.85
C VAL A 72 -5.93 -7.36 -2.33
N ALA A 73 -5.64 -6.18 -2.90
CA ALA A 73 -5.17 -5.99 -4.26
C ALA A 73 -4.30 -4.73 -4.32
N GLY A 74 -3.09 -4.81 -4.85
CA GLY A 74 -2.21 -3.66 -5.07
C GLY A 74 -0.74 -4.07 -5.19
N HIS A 75 0.16 -3.08 -5.20
CA HIS A 75 1.58 -3.29 -5.51
C HIS A 75 2.52 -3.10 -4.31
N PHE A 76 2.33 -2.04 -3.51
CA PHE A 76 3.30 -1.62 -2.48
C PHE A 76 2.89 -1.88 -1.03
N GLY A 77 1.72 -2.49 -0.82
CA GLY A 77 1.24 -2.86 0.51
C GLY A 77 0.46 -1.75 1.21
N SER A 78 -0.24 -2.09 2.28
CA SER A 78 -1.04 -1.11 3.00
C SER A 78 -0.21 -0.25 3.95
N TYR A 79 -0.50 1.04 3.95
CA TYR A 79 0.00 2.04 4.92
C TYR A 79 -1.08 2.46 5.93
N ILE A 80 -2.27 1.88 5.83
CA ILE A 80 -3.46 2.38 6.54
C ILE A 80 -3.28 2.25 8.06
N ALA A 81 -2.66 1.16 8.53
CA ALA A 81 -2.40 0.97 9.95
C ALA A 81 -1.47 2.05 10.53
N GLU A 82 -0.43 2.45 9.79
CA GLU A 82 0.52 3.51 10.13
C GLU A 82 -0.19 4.86 10.17
N MET A 83 -0.96 5.18 9.13
CA MET A 83 -1.72 6.43 9.04
C MET A 83 -2.70 6.57 10.20
N LEU A 84 -3.38 5.49 10.59
CA LEU A 84 -4.38 5.48 11.66
C LEU A 84 -3.79 5.36 13.07
N ARG A 85 -2.49 5.06 13.21
CA ARG A 85 -1.84 4.85 14.51
C ARG A 85 -1.93 6.07 15.42
N ASP A 86 -1.62 7.24 14.86
CA ASP A 86 -1.55 8.52 15.59
C ASP A 86 -2.66 9.49 15.19
N ASN A 87 -3.52 9.11 14.25
CA ASN A 87 -4.60 9.95 13.74
C ASN A 87 -5.94 9.22 13.91
N THR A 88 -6.85 9.83 14.65
CA THR A 88 -8.23 9.34 14.75
C THR A 88 -9.09 10.08 13.73
N PHE A 89 -9.52 9.38 12.69
CA PHE A 89 -10.50 9.89 11.74
C PHE A 89 -11.89 9.39 12.10
N ASP A 90 -12.84 10.31 12.22
CA ASP A 90 -14.26 9.97 12.15
C ASP A 90 -14.63 9.85 10.67
N PHE A 91 -14.52 8.62 10.15
CA PHE A 91 -14.78 8.32 8.74
C PHE A 91 -16.26 8.32 8.45
N SER A 92 -16.62 8.93 7.33
CA SER A 92 -17.96 8.95 6.77
C SER A 92 -17.91 8.67 5.26
N PRO A 93 -19.01 8.18 4.66
CA PRO A 93 -19.11 8.05 3.21
C PRO A 93 -18.79 9.38 2.52
N GLY A 94 -17.97 9.32 1.47
CA GLY A 94 -17.52 10.48 0.70
C GLY A 94 -16.35 11.26 1.31
N ASP A 95 -15.79 10.81 2.44
CA ASP A 95 -14.52 11.33 2.95
C ASP A 95 -13.35 10.97 2.04
N VAL A 96 -12.37 11.86 1.95
CA VAL A 96 -11.13 11.64 1.20
C VAL A 96 -9.98 12.21 2.02
N ILE A 97 -9.00 11.38 2.35
CA ILE A 97 -7.81 11.76 3.11
C ILE A 97 -6.64 11.95 2.15
N LEU A 98 -5.89 13.04 2.31
CA LEU A 98 -4.63 13.30 1.63
C LEU A 98 -3.47 13.25 2.64
N GLN A 99 -2.34 12.68 2.24
CA GLN A 99 -1.07 12.81 2.95
C GLN A 99 0.13 12.72 2.00
N SER A 100 1.27 13.25 2.45
CA SER A 100 2.58 13.05 1.83
C SER A 100 3.72 12.91 2.84
N ASP A 101 3.44 12.94 4.15
CA ASP A 101 4.48 12.88 5.19
C ASP A 101 5.07 11.46 5.33
N PRO A 102 6.37 11.24 5.01
CA PRO A 102 7.02 9.93 5.14
C PRO A 102 6.99 9.43 6.59
N TYR A 103 7.07 10.32 7.57
CA TYR A 103 7.12 9.92 8.98
C TYR A 103 5.74 9.53 9.52
N LYS A 104 4.67 10.18 9.05
CA LYS A 104 3.29 9.84 9.44
C LYS A 104 2.76 8.60 8.72
N SER A 105 3.28 8.31 7.53
CA SER A 105 2.99 7.07 6.79
C SER A 105 3.89 5.89 7.20
N GLY A 106 4.82 6.08 8.16
CA GLY A 106 5.77 5.06 8.56
C GLY A 106 6.78 4.66 7.47
N GLY A 107 7.00 5.53 6.49
CA GLY A 107 7.88 5.34 5.34
C GLY A 107 7.16 4.84 4.08
N ALA A 108 5.83 4.67 4.13
CA ALA A 108 5.10 4.14 2.98
C ALA A 108 5.06 5.15 1.82
N VAL A 109 5.13 6.44 2.14
CA VAL A 109 5.60 7.48 1.21
C VAL A 109 7.11 7.60 1.36
N SER A 110 7.84 7.37 0.28
CA SER A 110 9.31 7.42 0.29
C SER A 110 9.85 8.85 0.38
N HIS A 111 9.14 9.80 -0.24
CA HIS A 111 9.46 11.22 -0.27
C HIS A 111 8.19 12.06 -0.45
N ILE A 112 8.22 13.31 -0.03
CA ILE A 112 7.04 14.20 0.05
C ILE A 112 6.35 14.50 -1.29
N ASN A 113 6.96 14.13 -2.41
CA ASN A 113 6.38 14.23 -3.75
C ASN A 113 5.23 13.26 -3.98
N ASP A 114 5.19 12.13 -3.27
CA ASP A 114 4.10 11.17 -3.43
C ASP A 114 2.91 11.64 -2.61
N TRP A 115 1.87 12.06 -3.32
CA TRP A 115 0.60 12.42 -2.68
C TRP A 115 -0.29 11.19 -2.67
N MET A 116 -0.54 10.65 -1.49
CA MET A 116 -1.44 9.51 -1.30
C MET A 116 -2.83 9.96 -0.92
N VAL A 117 -3.82 9.36 -1.55
CA VAL A 117 -5.25 9.52 -1.25
C VAL A 117 -5.80 8.24 -0.68
N LEU A 118 -6.55 8.33 0.43
CA LEU A 118 -7.34 7.23 0.99
C LEU A 118 -8.83 7.57 1.00
N ILE A 119 -9.64 6.64 0.51
CA ILE A 119 -11.12 6.70 0.55
C ILE A 119 -11.65 5.51 1.35
N PRO A 120 -12.29 5.73 2.51
CA PRO A 120 -12.97 4.66 3.25
C PRO A 120 -14.27 4.27 2.53
N ILE A 121 -14.48 2.97 2.31
CA ILE A 121 -15.60 2.43 1.54
C ILE A 121 -16.67 1.92 2.49
N PHE A 122 -17.87 2.48 2.41
CA PHE A 122 -19.00 2.09 3.25
C PHE A 122 -20.13 1.45 2.45
N TYR A 123 -20.57 0.28 2.90
CA TYR A 123 -21.76 -0.41 2.40
C TYR A 123 -22.76 -0.59 3.54
N ASP A 124 -24.00 -0.09 3.39
CA ASP A 124 -25.03 -0.09 4.45
C ASP A 124 -24.49 0.41 5.81
N GLN A 125 -23.82 1.56 5.80
CA GLN A 125 -23.17 2.19 6.98
C GLN A 125 -22.05 1.36 7.63
N SER A 126 -21.68 0.22 7.05
CA SER A 126 -20.56 -0.59 7.51
C SER A 126 -19.32 -0.30 6.66
N LEU A 127 -18.20 0.00 7.30
CA LEU A 127 -16.91 0.04 6.62
C LEU A 127 -16.58 -1.36 6.07
N VAL A 128 -16.43 -1.48 4.75
CA VAL A 128 -16.13 -2.74 4.07
C VAL A 128 -14.72 -2.81 3.52
N GLY A 129 -14.07 -1.66 3.32
CA GLY A 129 -12.71 -1.60 2.81
C GLY A 129 -12.24 -0.16 2.62
N TYR A 130 -11.13 -0.04 1.92
CA TYR A 130 -10.55 1.24 1.51
C TYR A 130 -10.07 1.16 0.07
N SER A 131 -10.19 2.26 -0.65
CA SER A 131 -9.50 2.47 -1.93
C SER A 131 -8.44 3.53 -1.74
N SER A 132 -7.27 3.33 -2.34
CA SER A 132 -6.18 4.26 -2.27
C SER A 132 -5.43 4.32 -3.59
N MET A 133 -4.93 5.50 -3.90
CA MET A 133 -3.92 5.70 -4.95
C MET A 133 -2.89 6.71 -4.48
N PHE A 134 -1.69 6.65 -5.04
CA PHE A 134 -0.75 7.77 -5.00
C PHE A 134 -0.30 8.14 -6.40
N GLY A 135 0.23 9.35 -6.54
CA GLY A 135 0.95 9.78 -7.73
C GLY A 135 2.03 10.79 -7.38
N HIS A 136 3.10 10.78 -8.16
CA HIS A 136 4.25 11.64 -7.95
C HIS A 136 4.00 13.07 -8.44
N MET A 137 4.09 14.03 -7.53
CA MET A 137 4.02 15.45 -7.85
C MET A 137 5.39 15.97 -8.29
N VAL A 138 5.44 16.62 -9.45
CA VAL A 138 6.70 17.14 -10.02
C VAL A 138 7.32 18.28 -9.21
N ASP A 139 6.54 18.95 -8.36
CA ASP A 139 6.98 20.05 -7.50
C ASP A 139 6.12 20.13 -6.24
N VAL A 140 6.79 20.19 -5.08
CA VAL A 140 6.15 20.30 -3.76
C VAL A 140 6.66 21.49 -2.95
N GLY A 141 7.28 22.49 -3.59
CA GLY A 141 7.71 23.72 -2.93
C GLY A 141 9.01 23.62 -2.13
N GLY A 142 9.90 22.68 -2.46
CA GLY A 142 11.28 22.67 -1.96
C GLY A 142 12.08 23.93 -2.36
N PRO A 143 13.38 24.03 -2.09
CA PRO A 143 14.20 25.20 -2.44
C PRO A 143 14.51 25.30 -3.94
N VAL A 144 14.47 24.18 -4.65
CA VAL A 144 14.72 24.09 -6.10
C VAL A 144 13.45 23.68 -6.83
N ALA A 145 13.33 24.10 -8.10
CA ALA A 145 12.27 23.63 -8.97
C ALA A 145 12.53 22.16 -9.33
N GLY A 146 11.55 21.29 -9.08
CA GLY A 146 11.65 19.87 -9.35
C GLY A 146 11.26 19.00 -8.14
N SER A 147 11.52 17.71 -8.30
CA SER A 147 11.04 16.68 -7.36
C SER A 147 11.80 16.73 -6.03
N ALA A 148 13.12 16.46 -6.06
CA ALA A 148 13.94 16.36 -4.86
C ALA A 148 15.12 17.34 -4.89
N SER A 149 15.42 17.97 -3.74
CA SER A 149 16.58 18.85 -3.58
C SER A 149 17.78 18.06 -3.06
N VAL A 150 18.82 17.95 -3.88
CA VAL A 150 20.09 17.30 -3.48
C VAL A 150 20.83 18.01 -2.34
N SER A 151 20.55 19.30 -2.13
CA SER A 151 21.17 20.12 -1.09
C SER A 151 20.31 20.25 0.18
N ALA A 152 19.19 19.54 0.27
CA ALA A 152 18.38 19.51 1.48
C ALA A 152 19.07 18.66 2.56
N ASN A 153 19.38 19.28 3.70
CA ASN A 153 19.97 18.60 4.87
C ASN A 153 18.90 18.23 5.92
N SER A 154 17.62 18.40 5.57
CA SER A 154 16.48 18.25 6.46
C SER A 154 15.20 18.17 5.65
N ILE A 155 14.25 17.32 6.10
CA ILE A 155 12.90 17.24 5.53
C ILE A 155 12.18 18.60 5.47
N PHE A 156 12.49 19.54 6.38
CA PHE A 156 11.90 20.88 6.38
C PHE A 156 12.40 21.75 5.22
N GLY A 157 13.50 21.35 4.58
CA GLY A 157 14.05 21.95 3.37
C GLY A 157 13.70 21.18 2.10
N GLU A 158 12.81 20.19 2.14
CA GLU A 158 12.44 19.42 0.94
C GLU A 158 11.16 19.95 0.28
N GLY A 159 10.27 20.59 1.05
CA GLY A 159 9.01 21.15 0.57
C GLY A 159 7.87 20.95 1.55
N VAL A 160 6.64 21.01 1.05
CA VAL A 160 5.45 20.84 1.89
C VAL A 160 5.20 19.39 2.20
N LYS A 161 5.31 19.12 3.50
CA LYS A 161 4.97 17.86 4.11
C LYS A 161 3.52 17.89 4.57
N ILE A 162 2.66 17.09 3.93
CA ILE A 162 1.22 17.08 4.20
C ILE A 162 0.91 15.95 5.21
N PRO A 163 0.52 16.27 6.45
CA PRO A 163 0.04 15.24 7.37
C PRO A 163 -1.30 14.68 6.86
N PRO A 164 -1.77 13.53 7.37
CA PRO A 164 -3.09 13.01 7.05
C PRO A 164 -4.19 14.04 7.35
N ILE A 165 -4.87 14.54 6.31
CA ILE A 165 -5.94 15.56 6.39
C ILE A 165 -7.11 15.22 5.49
N LYS A 166 -8.34 15.60 5.89
CA LYS A 166 -9.52 15.51 5.02
C LYS A 166 -9.48 16.60 3.95
N ILE A 167 -9.40 16.20 2.68
CA ILE A 167 -9.62 17.08 1.52
C ILE A 167 -11.06 17.02 0.99
N TYR A 168 -11.81 15.98 1.37
CA TYR A 168 -13.27 15.95 1.32
C TYR A 168 -13.81 15.49 2.68
N ASP A 169 -14.84 16.18 3.18
CA ASP A 169 -15.60 15.80 4.37
C ASP A 169 -17.06 15.56 3.96
N LYS A 170 -17.49 14.29 4.03
CA LYS A 170 -18.82 13.83 3.60
C LYS A 170 -19.18 14.27 2.18
N GLY A 171 -18.22 14.14 1.27
CA GLY A 171 -18.36 14.53 -0.14
C GLY A 171 -18.19 16.03 -0.44
N ASN A 172 -18.01 16.88 0.58
CA ASN A 172 -17.78 18.31 0.40
C ASN A 172 -16.29 18.61 0.38
N ILE A 173 -15.83 19.33 -0.63
CA ILE A 173 -14.41 19.70 -0.78
C ILE A 173 -13.97 20.65 0.34
N ASN A 174 -12.84 20.35 0.97
CA ASN A 174 -12.21 21.23 1.95
C ASN A 174 -11.29 22.23 1.24
N GLN A 175 -11.88 23.32 0.75
CA GLN A 175 -11.15 24.31 -0.05
C GLN A 175 -9.97 24.93 0.73
N ALA A 176 -10.13 25.20 2.03
CA ALA A 176 -9.07 25.79 2.85
C ALA A 176 -7.83 24.88 2.95
N ALA A 177 -8.02 23.56 3.07
CA ALA A 177 -6.91 22.60 3.05
C ALA A 177 -6.19 22.59 1.70
N LEU A 178 -6.95 22.59 0.59
CA LEU A 178 -6.38 22.62 -0.75
C LEU A 178 -5.65 23.93 -1.04
N ASP A 179 -6.22 25.08 -0.66
CA ASP A 179 -5.60 26.38 -0.84
C ASP A 179 -4.25 26.45 -0.11
N LEU A 180 -4.19 25.93 1.12
CA LEU A 180 -2.95 25.88 1.88
C LEU A 180 -1.90 25.01 1.20
N VAL A 181 -2.26 23.80 0.76
CA VAL A 181 -1.33 22.89 0.09
C VAL A 181 -0.85 23.47 -1.24
N LEU A 182 -1.76 23.93 -2.08
CA LEU A 182 -1.48 24.39 -3.44
C LEU A 182 -0.75 25.74 -3.47
N ASN A 183 -0.91 26.59 -2.46
CA ASN A 183 -0.17 27.85 -2.36
C ASN A 183 1.34 27.64 -2.17
N ASN A 184 1.77 26.43 -1.79
CA ASN A 184 3.16 26.12 -1.52
C ASN A 184 3.81 25.23 -2.58
N THR A 185 3.34 25.28 -3.83
CA THR A 185 3.99 24.63 -4.97
C THR A 185 4.14 25.63 -6.11
N ARG A 186 5.15 25.42 -6.97
CA ARG A 186 5.33 26.19 -8.20
C ARG A 186 4.32 25.79 -9.27
N THR A 187 3.68 24.63 -9.12
CA THR A 187 2.78 24.03 -10.11
C THR A 187 1.38 23.77 -9.57
N PRO A 188 0.69 24.76 -8.96
CA PRO A 188 -0.59 24.55 -8.26
C PRO A 188 -1.68 24.00 -9.18
N GLN A 189 -1.77 24.49 -10.41
CA GLN A 189 -2.79 24.02 -11.36
C GLN A 189 -2.55 22.57 -11.81
N MET A 190 -1.29 22.14 -11.85
CA MET A 190 -0.93 20.77 -12.20
C MET A 190 -1.16 19.82 -11.04
N ASN A 191 -0.64 20.15 -9.86
CA ASN A 191 -0.84 19.34 -8.66
C ASN A 191 -2.34 19.21 -8.32
N TYR A 192 -3.14 20.26 -8.50
CA TYR A 192 -4.58 20.16 -8.32
C TYR A 192 -5.23 19.16 -9.29
N ARG A 193 -4.88 19.23 -10.58
CA ARG A 193 -5.46 18.33 -11.59
C ARG A 193 -5.02 16.89 -11.38
N ASP A 194 -3.75 16.67 -11.07
CA ASP A 194 -3.22 15.34 -10.76
C ASP A 194 -3.84 14.79 -9.47
N LEU A 195 -3.97 15.60 -8.41
CA LEU A 195 -4.68 15.20 -7.21
C LEU A 195 -6.14 14.82 -7.49
N MET A 196 -6.86 15.59 -8.30
CA MET A 196 -8.22 15.24 -8.69
C MET A 196 -8.27 13.96 -9.54
N ALA A 197 -7.25 13.69 -10.36
CA ALA A 197 -7.12 12.43 -11.10
C ALA A 197 -6.91 11.24 -10.14
N ILE A 198 -6.05 11.38 -9.11
CA ILE A 198 -5.83 10.37 -8.07
C ILE A 198 -7.13 10.10 -7.29
N VAL A 199 -7.86 11.16 -6.93
CA VAL A 199 -9.18 11.04 -6.28
C VAL A 199 -10.19 10.33 -7.20
N ALA A 200 -10.20 10.64 -8.50
CA ALA A 200 -11.09 10.01 -9.46
C ALA A 200 -10.82 8.50 -9.60
N GLY A 201 -9.55 8.09 -9.72
CA GLY A 201 -9.17 6.68 -9.75
C GLY A 201 -9.53 5.98 -8.44
N SER A 202 -9.25 6.60 -7.28
CA SER A 202 -9.64 6.05 -5.97
C SER A 202 -11.17 5.88 -5.82
N ARG A 203 -11.97 6.82 -6.35
CA ARG A 203 -13.44 6.71 -6.35
C ARG A 203 -13.97 5.61 -7.27
N LEU A 204 -13.26 5.30 -8.36
CA LEU A 204 -13.59 4.13 -9.17
C LEU A 204 -13.41 2.84 -8.36
N GLY A 205 -12.32 2.74 -7.60
CA GLY A 205 -12.08 1.62 -6.68
C GLY A 205 -13.19 1.48 -5.63
N GLU A 206 -13.63 2.58 -5.03
CA GLU A 206 -14.80 2.61 -4.15
C GLU A 206 -16.05 2.06 -4.85
N ALA A 207 -16.40 2.58 -6.03
CA ALA A 207 -17.60 2.17 -6.76
C ALA A 207 -17.61 0.67 -7.10
N GLN A 208 -16.48 0.11 -7.51
CA GLN A 208 -16.40 -1.31 -7.87
C GLN A 208 -16.45 -2.25 -6.67
N VAL A 209 -15.89 -1.84 -5.53
CA VAL A 209 -16.06 -2.60 -4.27
C VAL A 209 -17.54 -2.58 -3.83
N LEU A 210 -18.24 -1.46 -4.00
CA LEU A 210 -19.68 -1.39 -3.73
C LEU A 210 -20.47 -2.31 -4.66
N GLU A 211 -20.14 -2.36 -5.96
CA GLU A 211 -20.76 -3.29 -6.91
C GLU A 211 -20.53 -4.76 -6.53
N LEU A 212 -19.33 -5.11 -6.06
CA LEU A 212 -19.03 -6.45 -5.53
C LEU A 212 -19.88 -6.77 -4.29
N CYS A 213 -20.07 -5.80 -3.39
CA CYS A 213 -20.93 -5.96 -2.23
C CYS A 213 -22.40 -6.09 -2.61
N ASP A 214 -22.90 -5.32 -3.59
CA ASP A 214 -24.27 -5.43 -4.12
C ASP A 214 -24.51 -6.81 -4.75
N ARG A 215 -23.56 -7.29 -5.55
CA ARG A 215 -23.70 -8.53 -6.32
C ARG A 215 -23.57 -9.79 -5.47
N PHE A 216 -22.61 -9.83 -4.55
CA PHE A 216 -22.29 -11.03 -3.78
C PHE A 216 -22.72 -10.96 -2.31
N GLY A 217 -23.07 -9.76 -1.83
CA GLY A 217 -23.35 -9.47 -0.43
C GLY A 217 -22.09 -9.15 0.37
N ARG A 218 -22.21 -8.18 1.29
CA ARG A 218 -21.12 -7.72 2.19
C ARG A 218 -20.35 -8.86 2.87
N GLN A 219 -21.06 -9.85 3.42
CA GLN A 219 -20.42 -10.94 4.16
C GLN A 219 -19.57 -11.83 3.24
N THR A 220 -20.07 -12.11 2.04
CA THR A 220 -19.34 -12.87 1.01
C THR A 220 -18.09 -12.10 0.59
N TYR A 221 -18.21 -10.82 0.26
CA TYR A 221 -17.04 -9.99 -0.09
C TYR A 221 -15.98 -9.96 1.02
N THR A 222 -16.40 -9.72 2.27
CA THR A 222 -15.47 -9.65 3.41
C THR A 222 -14.78 -10.99 3.67
N HIS A 223 -15.51 -12.11 3.54
CA HIS A 223 -14.93 -13.44 3.71
C HIS A 223 -14.00 -13.80 2.53
N ALA A 224 -14.32 -13.37 1.30
CA ALA A 224 -13.47 -13.55 0.13
C ALA A 224 -12.12 -12.85 0.33
N CYS A 225 -12.13 -11.59 0.78
CA CYS A 225 -10.91 -10.86 1.13
C CYS A 225 -10.00 -11.66 2.08
N GLY A 226 -10.58 -12.20 3.15
CA GLY A 226 -9.84 -13.04 4.10
C GLY A 226 -9.30 -14.35 3.50
N GLN A 227 -10.06 -14.99 2.61
CA GLN A 227 -9.61 -16.19 1.91
C GLN A 227 -8.50 -15.90 0.90
N LEU A 228 -8.55 -14.76 0.19
CA LEU A 228 -7.50 -14.33 -0.73
C LEU A 228 -6.18 -14.09 0.01
N LEU A 229 -6.23 -13.38 1.15
CA LEU A 229 -5.05 -13.19 2.01
C LEU A 229 -4.49 -14.53 2.50
N SER A 230 -5.35 -15.44 2.96
CA SER A 230 -4.95 -16.77 3.41
C SER A 230 -4.32 -17.61 2.28
N ARG A 231 -4.88 -17.55 1.07
CA ARG A 231 -4.35 -18.26 -0.11
C ARG A 231 -2.94 -17.77 -0.44
N THR A 232 -2.73 -16.46 -0.50
CA THR A 232 -1.41 -15.87 -0.76
C THR A 232 -0.41 -16.24 0.33
N ARG A 233 -0.85 -16.27 1.60
CA ARG A 233 -0.03 -16.73 2.72
C ARG A 233 0.47 -18.18 2.53
N GLN A 234 -0.41 -19.10 2.12
CA GLN A 234 -0.02 -20.50 1.90
C GLN A 234 0.94 -20.65 0.73
N THR A 235 0.72 -19.92 -0.36
CA THR A 235 1.62 -19.91 -1.51
C THR A 235 2.99 -19.37 -1.11
N MET A 236 3.05 -18.23 -0.43
CA MET A 236 4.30 -17.63 0.03
C MET A 236 5.09 -18.56 0.94
N LYS A 237 4.41 -19.27 1.86
CA LYS A 237 5.03 -20.29 2.70
C LYS A 237 5.78 -21.36 1.88
N GLN A 238 5.18 -21.86 0.80
CA GLN A 238 5.84 -22.84 -0.07
C GLN A 238 7.04 -22.22 -0.81
N LEU A 239 6.88 -20.99 -1.30
CA LEU A 239 7.96 -20.28 -1.99
C LEU A 239 9.16 -20.01 -1.08
N ILE A 240 8.93 -19.59 0.16
CA ILE A 240 9.99 -19.40 1.15
C ILE A 240 10.78 -20.70 1.33
N ILE A 241 10.09 -21.81 1.59
CA ILE A 241 10.73 -23.13 1.83
C ILE A 241 11.58 -23.57 0.63
N ASN A 242 11.07 -23.35 -0.58
CA ASN A 242 11.68 -23.85 -1.82
C ASN A 242 12.80 -22.94 -2.35
N THR A 243 12.78 -21.65 -2.03
CA THR A 243 13.66 -20.65 -2.68
C THR A 243 14.71 -20.05 -1.75
N LEU A 244 14.42 -19.88 -0.45
CA LEU A 244 15.34 -19.18 0.47
C LEU A 244 16.30 -20.14 1.18
N PRO A 245 17.56 -19.71 1.42
CA PRO A 245 18.58 -20.52 2.08
C PRO A 245 18.29 -20.66 3.57
N THR A 246 18.61 -21.82 4.16
CA THR A 246 18.54 -22.02 5.62
C THR A 246 19.71 -21.39 6.35
N GLU A 247 20.86 -21.27 5.68
CA GLU A 247 22.04 -20.58 6.22
C GLU A 247 22.02 -19.10 5.80
N PRO A 248 22.40 -18.16 6.69
CA PRO A 248 22.52 -16.75 6.35
C PRO A 248 23.45 -16.47 5.17
N LEU A 249 22.90 -15.83 4.13
CA LEU A 249 23.66 -15.33 2.98
C LEU A 249 23.58 -13.81 2.95
N SER A 250 24.72 -13.15 2.85
CA SER A 250 24.80 -11.69 2.77
C SER A 250 25.24 -11.23 1.39
N PHE A 251 24.65 -10.13 0.94
CA PHE A 251 25.09 -9.34 -0.20
C PHE A 251 25.29 -7.88 0.24
N GLU A 252 26.27 -7.21 -0.35
CA GLU A 252 26.47 -5.77 -0.15
C GLU A 252 26.76 -5.08 -1.46
N ASP A 253 26.22 -3.86 -1.59
CA ASP A 253 26.43 -2.94 -2.70
C ASP A 253 26.56 -1.51 -2.16
N PHE A 254 26.86 -0.54 -3.01
CA PHE A 254 27.15 0.83 -2.61
C PHE A 254 26.35 1.85 -3.42
N VAL A 255 25.86 2.88 -2.72
CA VAL A 255 25.45 4.15 -3.34
C VAL A 255 26.68 5.05 -3.39
N ASP A 256 27.00 5.57 -4.58
CA ASP A 256 28.28 6.25 -4.85
C ASP A 256 28.50 7.49 -3.96
N ASP A 257 27.53 8.39 -3.88
CA ASP A 257 27.57 9.59 -3.06
C ASP A 257 26.17 10.15 -2.71
N ASP A 258 26.12 11.16 -1.84
CA ASP A 258 24.90 11.87 -1.43
C ASP A 258 24.69 13.22 -2.12
N GLY A 259 25.45 13.51 -3.19
CA GLY A 259 25.49 14.80 -3.87
C GLY A 259 26.15 15.93 -3.07
N CYS A 260 26.60 15.68 -1.85
CA CYS A 260 27.20 16.65 -0.93
C CYS A 260 28.68 16.37 -0.64
N GLY A 261 29.31 15.48 -1.41
CA GLY A 261 30.72 15.11 -1.26
C GLY A 261 30.98 14.05 -0.20
N ASN A 262 29.94 13.36 0.29
CA ASN A 262 30.08 12.20 1.17
C ASN A 262 29.80 10.91 0.39
N GLY A 263 30.29 9.78 0.90
CA GLY A 263 30.14 8.46 0.28
C GLY A 263 31.49 7.73 0.12
N PRO A 264 31.48 6.51 -0.42
CA PRO A 264 30.30 5.72 -0.77
C PRO A 264 29.55 5.18 0.46
N PHE A 265 28.28 4.86 0.24
CA PHE A 265 27.35 4.42 1.27
C PHE A 265 26.99 2.96 1.07
N LYS A 266 27.35 2.10 2.02
CA LYS A 266 27.12 0.66 1.92
C LYS A 266 25.67 0.32 2.22
N MET A 267 25.08 -0.51 1.38
CA MET A 267 23.80 -1.18 1.58
C MET A 267 24.09 -2.68 1.76
N ARG A 268 23.75 -3.25 2.91
CA ARG A 268 24.02 -4.67 3.21
C ARG A 268 22.75 -5.37 3.63
N LEU A 269 22.44 -6.48 2.97
CA LEU A 269 21.29 -7.31 3.29
C LEU A 269 21.72 -8.76 3.52
N THR A 270 21.31 -9.34 4.64
CA THR A 270 21.46 -10.76 4.95
C THR A 270 20.10 -11.44 4.91
N VAL A 271 20.00 -12.56 4.20
CA VAL A 271 18.75 -13.29 3.99
C VAL A 271 18.92 -14.74 4.42
N TRP A 272 17.94 -15.26 5.16
CA TRP A 272 17.80 -16.67 5.47
C TRP A 272 16.34 -17.02 5.75
N ARG A 273 16.06 -18.31 5.95
CA ARG A 273 14.81 -18.79 6.51
C ARG A 273 15.01 -19.72 7.68
N GLU A 274 14.03 -19.74 8.57
CA GLU A 274 13.85 -20.77 9.58
C GLU A 274 12.47 -21.38 9.36
N GLU A 275 12.41 -22.68 9.10
CA GLU A 275 11.18 -23.35 8.70
C GLU A 275 10.50 -22.66 7.50
N ASP A 276 9.35 -22.02 7.72
CA ASP A 276 8.54 -21.26 6.77
C ASP A 276 8.60 -19.73 6.97
N ASN A 277 9.49 -19.24 7.84
CA ASN A 277 9.69 -17.82 8.12
C ASN A 277 10.95 -17.33 7.42
N ALA A 278 10.84 -16.23 6.69
CA ALA A 278 11.95 -15.56 6.00
C ALA A 278 12.43 -14.35 6.81
N TYR A 279 13.75 -14.18 6.87
CA TYR A 279 14.38 -13.10 7.62
C TYR A 279 15.28 -12.29 6.70
N PHE A 280 15.15 -10.96 6.83
CA PHE A 280 15.86 -9.97 6.04
C PHE A 280 16.48 -8.96 7.00
N ASP A 281 17.81 -9.02 7.13
CA ASP A 281 18.56 -8.19 8.08
C ASP A 281 19.45 -7.18 7.35
N TRP A 282 19.12 -5.90 7.50
CA TRP A 282 19.86 -4.77 6.95
C TRP A 282 21.05 -4.33 7.82
N THR A 283 21.38 -5.07 8.88
CA THR A 283 22.53 -4.80 9.75
C THR A 283 23.83 -4.75 8.96
N GLY A 284 24.60 -3.68 9.21
CA GLY A 284 25.83 -3.37 8.48
C GLY A 284 25.65 -2.39 7.33
N THR A 285 24.42 -1.97 7.02
CA THR A 285 24.13 -0.80 6.17
C THR A 285 24.72 0.47 6.81
N SER A 286 25.24 1.37 5.98
CA SER A 286 25.84 2.65 6.41
C SER A 286 24.86 3.48 7.24
N ASN A 287 25.44 4.31 8.12
CA ASN A 287 24.70 5.31 8.88
C ASN A 287 23.99 6.30 7.95
N GLN A 288 22.97 6.98 8.48
CA GLN A 288 22.27 8.08 7.83
C GLN A 288 23.26 9.03 7.12
N ALA A 289 22.99 9.32 5.84
CA ALA A 289 23.74 10.28 5.06
C ALA A 289 23.41 11.71 5.50
N PRO A 290 24.39 12.63 5.43
CA PRO A 290 24.12 14.06 5.59
C PRO A 290 23.17 14.61 4.50
N GLY A 291 23.31 14.14 3.25
CA GLY A 291 22.46 14.55 2.12
C GLY A 291 21.14 13.77 1.99
N ALA A 292 20.37 14.12 0.94
CA ALA A 292 18.98 13.71 0.74
C ALA A 292 18.77 12.29 0.13
N ILE A 293 19.69 11.35 0.37
CA ILE A 293 19.59 9.95 -0.13
C ILE A 293 19.04 8.97 0.91
N ASN A 294 18.63 9.47 2.08
CA ASN A 294 18.13 8.64 3.16
C ASN A 294 16.75 8.07 2.83
N PHE A 295 16.60 6.75 2.91
CA PHE A 295 15.36 6.08 2.58
C PHE A 295 14.70 5.54 3.85
N TYR A 296 13.67 6.23 4.35
CA TYR A 296 12.92 5.73 5.51
C TYR A 296 12.05 4.53 5.10
N LEU A 297 12.64 3.33 5.13
CA LEU A 297 12.07 2.15 4.51
C LEU A 297 10.88 1.60 5.31
N HIS A 298 9.69 1.65 4.71
CA HIS A 298 8.52 0.98 5.28
C HIS A 298 8.65 -0.55 5.21
N LYS A 299 8.50 -1.22 6.36
CA LYS A 299 8.61 -2.68 6.44
C LYS A 299 7.57 -3.40 5.59
N GLY A 300 6.33 -2.91 5.54
CA GLY A 300 5.28 -3.52 4.70
C GLY A 300 5.63 -3.46 3.22
N MET A 301 6.16 -2.32 2.76
CA MET A 301 6.59 -2.13 1.37
C MET A 301 7.74 -3.08 1.02
N PHE A 302 8.73 -3.21 1.91
CA PHE A 302 9.81 -4.17 1.72
C PHE A 302 9.31 -5.61 1.63
N LYS A 303 8.36 -6.02 2.49
CA LYS A 303 7.73 -7.34 2.41
C LYS A 303 7.03 -7.52 1.06
N MET A 304 6.35 -6.50 0.54
CA MET A 304 5.74 -6.58 -0.79
C MET A 304 6.76 -6.76 -1.91
N PHE A 305 7.94 -6.12 -1.84
CA PHE A 305 9.01 -6.34 -2.81
C PHE A 305 9.50 -7.78 -2.79
N VAL A 306 9.73 -8.35 -1.60
CA VAL A 306 10.03 -9.79 -1.47
C VAL A 306 8.91 -10.63 -2.06
N GLY A 307 7.66 -10.25 -1.74
CA GLY A 307 6.46 -10.90 -2.26
C GLY A 307 6.40 -10.90 -3.78
N ALA A 308 6.63 -9.75 -4.42
CA ALA A 308 6.67 -9.60 -5.86
C ALA A 308 7.82 -10.42 -6.46
N CYS A 309 9.03 -10.34 -5.90
CA CYS A 309 10.17 -11.13 -6.38
C CYS A 309 9.92 -12.64 -6.32
N LEU A 310 9.17 -13.16 -5.33
CA LEU A 310 8.86 -14.58 -5.24
C LEU A 310 7.61 -14.94 -6.06
N ILE A 311 6.49 -14.26 -5.83
CA ILE A 311 5.21 -14.59 -6.47
C ILE A 311 5.24 -14.32 -7.97
N VAL A 312 5.79 -13.19 -8.43
CA VAL A 312 5.78 -12.89 -9.88
C VAL A 312 6.66 -13.87 -10.65
N ASN A 313 7.78 -14.31 -10.06
CA ASN A 313 8.70 -15.23 -10.72
C ASN A 313 8.24 -16.70 -10.69
N PHE A 314 7.46 -17.11 -9.68
CA PHE A 314 7.09 -18.51 -9.49
C PHE A 314 5.59 -18.80 -9.62
N GLU A 315 4.71 -17.81 -9.44
CA GLU A 315 3.24 -17.90 -9.49
C GLU A 315 2.59 -16.63 -10.10
N PRO A 316 2.90 -16.28 -11.37
CA PRO A 316 2.56 -14.98 -11.97
C PRO A 316 1.05 -14.71 -12.13
N GLN A 317 0.21 -15.73 -11.98
CA GLN A 317 -1.24 -15.59 -12.10
C GLN A 317 -1.91 -15.11 -10.82
N MET A 318 -1.27 -15.31 -9.66
CA MET A 318 -1.84 -14.98 -8.35
C MET A 318 -1.90 -13.46 -8.14
N LEU A 319 -3.02 -12.95 -7.61
CA LEU A 319 -3.12 -11.56 -7.21
C LEU A 319 -2.24 -11.31 -5.98
N LEU A 320 -1.28 -10.41 -6.13
CA LEU A 320 -0.40 -10.01 -5.05
C LEU A 320 -1.19 -9.23 -3.98
N ASN A 321 -1.07 -9.65 -2.72
CA ASN A 321 -1.73 -9.05 -1.56
C ASN A 321 -0.90 -9.28 -0.31
N GLU A 322 -1.23 -8.63 0.81
CA GLU A 322 -0.35 -8.62 1.99
C GLU A 322 -0.48 -9.84 2.93
N GLY A 323 -1.21 -10.88 2.54
CA GLY A 323 -1.57 -12.00 3.42
C GLY A 323 -0.39 -12.77 4.03
N PHE A 324 0.82 -12.58 3.51
CA PHE A 324 2.04 -13.26 3.94
C PHE A 324 2.93 -12.44 4.89
N TYR A 325 2.48 -11.27 5.35
CA TYR A 325 3.32 -10.37 6.17
C TYR A 325 3.87 -11.00 7.44
N ASP A 326 3.16 -11.96 8.05
CA ASP A 326 3.59 -12.66 9.26
C ASP A 326 4.75 -13.63 9.01
N LEU A 327 4.96 -14.05 7.76
CA LEU A 327 6.05 -14.95 7.36
C LEU A 327 7.37 -14.23 7.09
N ILE A 328 7.36 -12.90 6.96
CA ILE A 328 8.54 -12.12 6.59
C ILE A 328 8.93 -11.18 7.72
N HIS A 329 10.16 -11.33 8.20
CA HIS A 329 10.74 -10.58 9.30
C HIS A 329 11.84 -9.66 8.78
N VAL A 330 11.77 -8.37 9.12
CA VAL A 330 12.66 -7.34 8.58
C VAL A 330 13.31 -6.56 9.73
N THR A 331 14.64 -6.60 9.77
CA THR A 331 15.47 -5.82 10.69
C THR A 331 16.04 -4.61 9.96
N LEU A 332 15.74 -3.42 10.49
CA LEU A 332 16.22 -2.13 9.98
C LEU A 332 17.02 -1.44 11.10
N PRO A 333 18.35 -1.28 10.96
CA PRO A 333 19.17 -0.65 12.00
C PRO A 333 18.83 0.83 12.16
N LYS A 334 18.43 1.26 13.37
CA LYS A 334 18.11 2.67 13.63
C LYS A 334 19.34 3.57 13.42
N GLY A 335 19.15 4.73 12.78
CA GLY A 335 20.21 5.67 12.41
C GLY A 335 21.00 5.24 11.17
N SER A 336 20.50 4.26 10.41
CA SER A 336 21.07 3.84 9.12
C SER A 336 20.34 4.49 7.95
N LEU A 337 20.88 4.36 6.74
CA LEU A 337 20.24 4.87 5.51
C LEU A 337 18.82 4.36 5.31
N VAL A 338 18.51 3.14 5.76
CA VAL A 338 17.19 2.53 5.61
C VAL A 338 16.25 2.81 6.79
N GLN A 339 16.74 3.48 7.83
CA GLN A 339 15.99 3.88 9.03
C GLN A 339 16.68 5.08 9.70
N PRO A 340 16.70 6.24 9.04
CA PRO A 340 17.44 7.44 9.47
C PRO A 340 16.95 7.98 10.82
#